data_AF-A0A9D6N9X1-F1
#
_entry.id   AF-A0A9D6N9X1-F1
#
_cell.length_a   1.000
_cell.length_b   1.000
_cell.length_c   1.000
_cell.angle_alpha   90.00
_cell.angle_beta   90.00
_cell.angle_gamma   90.00
#
_symmetry.space_group_name_H-M   'P 1'
#
loop_
_entity.id
_entity.type
_entity.pdbx_description
1 polymer ?
#
loop_
_entity_poly.entity_id
_entity_poly.type
_entity_poly.pdbx_seq_one_letter_code
_entity_poly.pdbx_strand_id
1 'polypeptide(L)'
;MKPRDADRLSKGVALSADEAAFAEVLEMIQTARQRALATVNAALVDLYWRVGEYISRKLETATWGEGVVEALAEYIARHHPGLTGFTRANLFRMRKFYETYRHDEKVAPLVRQLPWSHNLVILNRCKRPEEREFYLMMARRDGWSRRELERQLAGALFERVIMNPPQASAALTGTSALPRARSHAKPTVIRLL
;
A
#
# COMPACT_ATOMS: atom_id res chain seq x y z
N MET A 1 -28.65 -48.59 -28.91
CA MET A 1 -27.56 -47.64 -28.56
C MET A 1 -26.24 -48.40 -28.67
N LYS A 2 -25.28 -47.95 -29.52
CA LYS A 2 -24.03 -48.70 -29.76
C LYS A 2 -23.03 -48.44 -28.62
N PRO A 3 -22.24 -49.44 -28.20
CA PRO A 3 -21.33 -49.35 -27.04
C PRO A 3 -20.20 -48.32 -27.17
N ARG A 4 -19.99 -47.70 -28.35
CA ARG A 4 -18.96 -46.67 -28.57
C ARG A 4 -19.34 -45.27 -28.05
N ASP A 5 -20.61 -44.98 -27.86
CA ASP A 5 -21.06 -43.64 -27.44
C ASP A 5 -20.96 -43.44 -25.90
N ALA A 6 -21.00 -44.54 -25.13
CA ALA A 6 -20.87 -44.50 -23.66
C ALA A 6 -19.43 -44.21 -23.18
N ASP A 7 -18.41 -44.69 -23.90
CA ASP A 7 -16.98 -44.48 -23.56
C ASP A 7 -16.51 -43.03 -23.82
N ARG A 8 -17.17 -42.30 -24.74
CA ARG A 8 -16.88 -40.87 -24.98
C ARG A 8 -17.50 -39.96 -23.93
N LEU A 9 -18.70 -40.29 -23.45
CA LEU A 9 -19.38 -39.54 -22.40
C LEU A 9 -18.67 -39.70 -21.04
N SER A 10 -18.15 -40.88 -20.72
CA SER A 10 -17.38 -41.12 -19.49
C SER A 10 -16.03 -40.38 -19.47
N LYS A 11 -15.31 -40.36 -20.61
CA LYS A 11 -14.05 -39.57 -20.75
C LYS A 11 -14.26 -38.06 -20.71
N GLY A 12 -15.33 -37.54 -21.32
CA GLY A 12 -15.64 -36.10 -21.30
C GLY A 12 -15.99 -35.59 -19.89
N VAL A 13 -16.70 -36.41 -19.10
CA VAL A 13 -17.02 -36.10 -17.70
C VAL A 13 -15.80 -36.28 -16.79
N ALA A 14 -14.95 -37.30 -17.03
CA ALA A 14 -13.70 -37.47 -16.30
C ALA A 14 -12.71 -36.32 -16.54
N LEU A 15 -12.58 -35.84 -17.79
CA LEU A 15 -11.78 -34.65 -18.12
C LEU A 15 -12.25 -33.41 -17.34
N SER A 16 -13.56 -33.22 -17.15
CA SER A 16 -14.08 -32.09 -16.35
C SER A 16 -13.82 -32.21 -14.84
N ALA A 17 -13.79 -33.45 -14.31
CA ALA A 17 -13.46 -33.70 -12.91
C ALA A 17 -11.96 -33.52 -12.65
N ASP A 18 -11.12 -33.96 -13.59
CA ASP A 18 -9.68 -33.72 -13.57
C ASP A 18 -9.36 -32.22 -13.71
N GLU A 19 -10.05 -31.49 -14.59
CA GLU A 19 -9.91 -30.04 -14.73
C GLU A 19 -10.26 -29.28 -13.44
N ALA A 20 -11.30 -29.72 -12.71
CA ALA A 20 -11.62 -29.16 -11.39
C ALA A 20 -10.49 -29.42 -10.38
N ALA A 21 -9.98 -30.66 -10.32
CA ALA A 21 -8.83 -30.99 -9.47
C ALA A 21 -7.56 -30.20 -9.87
N PHE A 22 -7.34 -29.98 -11.17
CA PHE A 22 -6.22 -29.15 -11.66
C PHE A 22 -6.40 -27.67 -11.28
N ALA A 23 -7.63 -27.15 -11.33
CA ALA A 23 -7.93 -25.79 -10.88
C ALA A 23 -7.65 -25.62 -9.37
N GLU A 24 -7.98 -26.61 -8.54
CA GLU A 24 -7.63 -26.62 -7.11
C GLU A 24 -6.11 -26.58 -6.91
N VAL A 25 -5.35 -27.39 -7.66
CA VAL A 25 -3.87 -27.35 -7.61
C VAL A 25 -3.33 -25.99 -8.03
N LEU A 26 -3.88 -25.38 -9.09
CA LEU A 26 -3.50 -24.03 -9.51
C LEU A 26 -3.80 -23.00 -8.42
N GLU A 27 -4.95 -23.08 -7.74
CA GLU A 27 -5.30 -22.20 -6.63
C GLU A 27 -4.33 -22.36 -5.45
N MET A 28 -3.93 -23.59 -5.10
CA MET A 28 -2.92 -23.84 -4.07
C MET A 28 -1.57 -23.18 -4.43
N ILE A 29 -1.14 -23.32 -5.68
CA ILE A 29 0.11 -22.69 -6.18
C ILE A 29 0.00 -21.16 -6.08
N GLN A 30 -1.10 -20.56 -6.55
CA GLN A 30 -1.27 -19.12 -6.51
C GLN A 30 -1.34 -18.59 -5.07
N THR A 31 -2.06 -19.28 -4.19
CA THR A 31 -2.17 -18.93 -2.78
C THR A 31 -0.80 -18.97 -2.09
N ALA A 32 -0.01 -20.02 -2.33
CA ALA A 32 1.35 -20.13 -1.79
C ALA A 32 2.25 -18.98 -2.29
N ARG A 33 2.21 -18.67 -3.60
CA ARG A 33 2.98 -17.56 -4.18
C ARG A 33 2.57 -16.20 -3.61
N GLN A 34 1.27 -15.95 -3.46
CA GLN A 34 0.75 -14.70 -2.90
C GLN A 34 1.20 -14.52 -1.44
N ARG A 35 1.14 -15.57 -0.63
CA ARG A 35 1.62 -15.55 0.77
C ARG A 35 3.12 -15.27 0.85
N ALA A 36 3.92 -15.90 0.00
CA ALA A 36 5.35 -15.65 -0.07
C ALA A 36 5.64 -14.19 -0.44
N LEU A 37 5.00 -13.66 -1.48
CA LEU A 37 5.14 -12.26 -1.90
C LEU A 37 4.68 -11.29 -0.82
N ALA A 38 3.58 -11.56 -0.12
CA ALA A 38 3.11 -10.72 0.98
C ALA A 38 4.13 -10.65 2.13
N THR A 39 4.74 -11.78 2.48
CA THR A 39 5.77 -11.87 3.52
C THR A 39 7.02 -11.08 3.13
N VAL A 40 7.50 -11.26 1.90
CA VAL A 40 8.66 -10.51 1.36
C VAL A 40 8.36 -9.01 1.30
N ASN A 41 7.16 -8.63 0.83
CA ASN A 41 6.76 -7.23 0.76
C ASN A 41 6.73 -6.58 2.15
N ALA A 42 6.17 -7.26 3.16
CA ALA A 42 6.15 -6.76 4.53
C ALA A 42 7.57 -6.53 5.07
N ALA A 43 8.47 -7.49 4.87
CA ALA A 43 9.87 -7.34 5.27
C ALA A 43 10.58 -6.19 4.54
N LEU A 44 10.32 -6.01 3.23
CA LEU A 44 10.89 -4.92 2.45
C LEU A 44 10.38 -3.54 2.88
N VAL A 45 9.09 -3.40 3.16
CA VAL A 45 8.54 -2.12 3.63
C VAL A 45 9.06 -1.79 5.03
N ASP A 46 9.22 -2.78 5.90
CA ASP A 46 9.86 -2.57 7.20
C ASP A 46 11.31 -2.12 7.07
N LEU A 47 12.07 -2.75 6.16
CA LEU A 47 13.44 -2.34 5.86
C LEU A 47 13.48 -0.88 5.36
N TYR A 48 12.62 -0.51 4.43
CA TYR A 48 12.55 0.85 3.89
C TYR A 48 12.16 1.88 4.94
N TRP A 49 11.27 1.53 5.87
CA TRP A 49 10.97 2.36 7.03
C TRP A 49 12.21 2.60 7.89
N ARG A 50 12.91 1.54 8.28
CA ARG A 50 14.12 1.61 9.13
C ARG A 50 15.26 2.38 8.47
N VAL A 51 15.47 2.18 7.16
CA VAL A 51 16.47 2.94 6.40
C VAL A 51 16.10 4.43 6.39
N GLY A 52 14.82 4.75 6.17
CA GLY A 52 14.33 6.12 6.23
C GLY A 52 14.56 6.78 7.60
N GLU A 53 14.23 6.05 8.67
CA GLU A 53 14.49 6.47 10.06
C GLU A 53 15.97 6.73 10.30
N TYR A 54 16.82 5.79 9.91
CA TYR A 54 18.26 5.87 10.14
C TYR A 54 18.87 7.09 9.45
N ILE A 55 18.52 7.31 8.18
CA ILE A 55 18.97 8.50 7.42
C ILE A 55 18.48 9.78 8.11
N SER A 56 17.20 9.85 8.46
CA SER A 56 16.60 11.04 9.08
C SER A 56 17.30 11.38 10.41
N ARG A 57 17.48 10.40 11.30
CA ARG A 57 18.15 10.58 12.60
C ARG A 57 19.61 11.01 12.47
N LYS A 58 20.36 10.45 11.50
CA LYS A 58 21.77 10.83 11.27
C LYS A 58 21.92 12.27 10.77
N LEU A 59 20.95 12.74 9.98
CA LEU A 59 20.89 14.13 9.54
C LEU A 59 20.44 15.08 10.67
N GLU A 60 19.41 14.71 11.45
CA GLU A 60 18.94 15.50 12.60
C GLU A 60 20.04 15.72 13.65
N THR A 61 20.89 14.72 13.87
CA THR A 61 22.00 14.78 14.84
C THR A 61 23.28 15.42 14.28
N ALA A 62 23.24 15.98 13.06
CA ALA A 62 24.39 16.55 12.34
C ALA A 62 25.60 15.60 12.22
N THR A 63 25.39 14.28 12.41
CA THR A 63 26.43 13.26 12.18
C THR A 63 26.71 13.12 10.70
N TRP A 64 25.67 13.31 9.88
CA TRP A 64 25.74 13.31 8.42
C TRP A 64 25.40 14.71 7.88
N GLY A 65 26.16 15.15 6.89
CA GLY A 65 25.93 16.43 6.21
C GLY A 65 25.06 16.30 4.95
N GLU A 66 24.92 17.43 4.24
CA GLU A 66 24.32 17.46 2.91
C GLU A 66 25.12 16.56 1.95
N GLY A 67 24.44 15.81 1.09
CA GLY A 67 25.08 14.88 0.15
C GLY A 67 25.25 13.44 0.65
N VAL A 68 24.88 13.13 1.89
CA VAL A 68 25.09 11.77 2.43
C VAL A 68 24.24 10.70 1.75
N VAL A 69 23.08 11.07 1.20
CA VAL A 69 22.19 10.12 0.53
C VAL A 69 22.80 9.64 -0.78
N GLU A 70 23.49 10.54 -1.47
CA GLU A 70 24.30 10.29 -2.66
C GLU A 70 25.46 9.36 -2.32
N ALA A 71 26.25 9.71 -1.30
CA ALA A 71 27.37 8.90 -0.85
C ALA A 71 26.93 7.49 -0.41
N LEU A 72 25.78 7.37 0.26
CA LEU A 72 25.21 6.09 0.65
C LEU A 72 24.78 5.25 -0.56
N ALA A 73 24.12 5.87 -1.55
CA ALA A 73 23.73 5.17 -2.77
C ALA A 73 24.96 4.62 -3.52
N GLU A 74 26.00 5.45 -3.66
CA GLU A 74 27.27 5.07 -4.29
C GLU A 74 28.00 3.99 -3.50
N TYR A 75 28.02 4.09 -2.16
CA TYR A 75 28.58 3.07 -1.30
C TYR A 75 27.90 1.72 -1.52
N ILE A 76 26.57 1.68 -1.50
CA ILE A 76 25.80 0.44 -1.72
C ILE A 76 26.08 -0.13 -3.11
N ALA A 77 26.05 0.71 -4.15
CA ALA A 77 26.28 0.28 -5.53
C ALA A 77 27.69 -0.31 -5.74
N ARG A 78 28.71 0.25 -5.07
CA ARG A 78 30.10 -0.26 -5.13
C ARG A 78 30.27 -1.60 -4.42
N HIS A 79 29.67 -1.76 -3.23
CA HIS A 79 29.90 -2.96 -2.40
C HIS A 79 28.94 -4.11 -2.72
N HIS A 80 27.77 -3.81 -3.29
CA HIS A 80 26.80 -4.80 -3.72
C HIS A 80 26.29 -4.51 -5.15
N PRO A 81 27.13 -4.73 -6.17
CA PRO A 81 26.71 -4.59 -7.56
C PRO A 81 25.51 -5.51 -7.85
N GLY A 82 24.44 -4.96 -8.42
CA GLY A 82 23.20 -5.70 -8.71
C GLY A 82 22.12 -5.63 -7.63
N LEU A 83 22.41 -5.08 -6.45
CA LEU A 83 21.38 -4.82 -5.44
C LEU A 83 20.45 -3.69 -5.94
N THR A 84 19.19 -4.03 -6.20
CA THR A 84 18.19 -3.08 -6.69
C THR A 84 17.39 -2.45 -5.56
N GLY A 85 16.76 -1.30 -5.82
CA GLY A 85 15.91 -0.62 -4.83
C GLY A 85 16.63 0.38 -3.92
N PHE A 86 17.96 0.52 -4.00
CA PHE A 86 18.72 1.46 -3.15
C PHE A 86 19.40 2.58 -3.95
N THR A 87 18.73 3.06 -5.00
CA THR A 87 19.18 4.24 -5.73
C THR A 87 19.03 5.49 -4.86
N ARG A 88 19.82 6.55 -5.16
CA ARG A 88 19.69 7.88 -4.53
C ARG A 88 18.24 8.32 -4.38
N ALA A 89 17.48 8.26 -5.48
CA ALA A 89 16.07 8.65 -5.49
C ALA A 89 15.19 7.78 -4.57
N ASN A 90 15.46 6.47 -4.47
CA ASN A 90 14.69 5.62 -3.57
C ASN A 90 15.07 5.83 -2.10
N LEU A 91 16.34 6.07 -1.79
CA LEU A 91 16.77 6.43 -0.42
C LEU A 91 16.13 7.75 0.06
N PHE A 92 16.03 8.76 -0.81
CA PHE A 92 15.24 9.97 -0.51
C PHE A 92 13.77 9.65 -0.26
N ARG A 93 13.17 8.75 -1.04
CA ARG A 93 11.78 8.32 -0.83
C ARG A 93 11.61 7.57 0.49
N MET A 94 12.56 6.71 0.88
CA MET A 94 12.56 6.02 2.17
C MET A 94 12.62 7.01 3.33
N ARG A 95 13.52 7.98 3.27
CA ARG A 95 13.61 9.07 4.26
C ARG A 95 12.30 9.84 4.34
N LYS A 96 11.78 10.31 3.21
CA LYS A 96 10.52 11.06 3.14
C LYS A 96 9.35 10.21 3.68
N PHE A 97 9.33 8.92 3.38
CA PHE A 97 8.32 7.98 3.86
C PHE A 97 8.29 7.93 5.38
N TYR A 98 9.44 7.74 6.03
CA TYR A 98 9.55 7.81 7.49
C TYR A 98 9.12 9.18 8.04
N GLU A 99 9.70 10.26 7.53
CA GLU A 99 9.44 11.63 8.02
C GLU A 99 7.97 12.04 7.89
N THR A 100 7.30 11.54 6.85
CA THR A 100 5.88 11.84 6.59
C THR A 100 4.95 11.21 7.62
N TYR A 101 5.26 10.01 8.12
CA TYR A 101 4.32 9.22 8.91
C TYR A 101 4.77 8.97 10.36
N ARG A 102 6.04 9.26 10.73
CA ARG A 102 6.62 8.94 12.05
C ARG A 102 5.85 9.48 13.27
N HIS A 103 5.09 10.57 13.11
CA HIS A 103 4.33 11.21 14.19
C HIS A 103 2.84 10.89 14.15
N ASP A 104 2.40 10.07 13.20
CA ASP A 104 1.01 9.64 13.06
C ASP A 104 0.87 8.21 13.55
N GLU A 105 0.47 8.05 14.82
CA GLU A 105 0.33 6.75 15.48
C GLU A 105 -0.67 5.82 14.78
N LYS A 106 -1.65 6.39 14.06
CA LYS A 106 -2.66 5.61 13.32
C LYS A 106 -2.14 5.16 11.97
N VAL A 107 -1.45 6.06 11.26
CA VAL A 107 -1.03 5.81 9.89
C VAL A 107 0.29 5.04 9.81
N ALA A 108 1.23 5.24 10.75
CA ALA A 108 2.52 4.57 10.75
C ALA A 108 2.42 3.03 10.73
N PRO A 109 1.50 2.37 11.47
CA PRO A 109 1.28 0.94 11.34
C PRO A 109 0.63 0.53 10.02
N LEU A 110 -0.24 1.36 9.44
CA LEU A 110 -0.95 1.05 8.18
C LEU A 110 0.00 1.02 6.99
N VAL A 111 0.88 2.02 6.89
CA VAL A 111 1.83 2.12 5.78
C VAL A 111 2.81 0.94 5.73
N ARG A 112 3.15 0.38 6.90
CA ARG A 112 4.01 -0.81 7.01
C ARG A 112 3.33 -2.11 6.58
N GLN A 113 2.00 -2.09 6.40
CA GLN A 113 1.20 -3.26 6.00
C GLN A 113 0.80 -3.23 4.53
N LEU A 114 1.14 -2.16 3.81
CA LEU A 114 0.87 -2.03 2.38
C LEU A 114 2.14 -2.18 1.56
N PRO A 115 2.07 -2.73 0.32
CA PRO A 115 3.23 -2.83 -0.55
C PRO A 115 3.89 -1.47 -0.79
N TRP A 116 5.22 -1.46 -0.99
CA TRP A 116 5.97 -0.23 -1.23
C TRP A 116 5.40 0.62 -2.37
N SER A 117 4.92 -0.02 -3.43
CA SER A 117 4.30 0.68 -4.56
C SER A 117 3.08 1.50 -4.15
N HIS A 118 2.23 0.99 -3.27
CA HIS A 118 1.04 1.71 -2.79
C HIS A 118 1.45 2.93 -1.99
N ASN A 119 2.40 2.74 -1.07
CA ASN A 119 2.96 3.83 -0.28
C ASN A 119 3.54 4.94 -1.17
N LEU A 120 4.26 4.58 -2.24
CA LEU A 120 4.78 5.55 -3.19
C LEU A 120 3.69 6.32 -3.95
N VAL A 121 2.64 5.63 -4.41
CA VAL A 121 1.53 6.30 -5.10
C VAL A 121 0.88 7.33 -4.16
N ILE A 122 0.55 6.92 -2.93
CA ILE A 122 -0.11 7.78 -1.94
C ILE A 122 0.80 8.94 -1.53
N LEU A 123 2.07 8.67 -1.22
CA LEU A 123 3.04 9.69 -0.80
C LEU A 123 3.28 10.76 -1.87
N ASN A 124 3.19 10.40 -3.15
CA ASN A 124 3.42 11.34 -4.24
C ASN A 124 2.16 12.13 -4.62
N ARG A 125 1.00 11.45 -4.64
CA ARG A 125 -0.27 12.00 -5.16
C ARG A 125 -1.05 12.76 -4.11
N CYS A 126 -1.14 12.23 -2.88
CA CYS A 126 -1.96 12.82 -1.82
C CYS A 126 -1.18 13.92 -1.09
N LYS A 127 -1.77 15.11 -0.93
CA LYS A 127 -1.09 16.24 -0.26
C LYS A 127 -1.54 16.41 1.17
N ARG A 128 -2.77 16.02 1.48
CA ARG A 128 -3.39 16.22 2.79
C ARG A 128 -3.23 14.96 3.66
N PRO A 129 -2.96 15.11 4.98
CA PRO A 129 -2.90 13.97 5.88
C PRO A 129 -4.16 13.09 5.85
N GLU A 130 -5.35 13.70 5.83
CA GLU A 130 -6.62 12.98 5.87
C GLU A 130 -6.87 12.19 4.58
N GLU A 131 -6.45 12.73 3.43
CA GLU A 131 -6.52 12.06 2.13
C GLU A 131 -5.61 10.81 2.12
N ARG A 132 -4.39 10.94 2.65
CA ARG A 132 -3.46 9.80 2.79
C ARG A 132 -4.05 8.72 3.67
N GLU A 133 -4.54 9.09 4.86
CA GLU A 133 -5.16 8.16 5.80
C GLU A 133 -6.34 7.41 5.13
N PHE A 134 -7.21 8.14 4.42
CA PHE A 134 -8.33 7.57 3.69
C PHE A 134 -7.89 6.50 2.67
N TYR A 135 -6.96 6.85 1.77
CA TYR A 135 -6.53 5.91 0.73
C TYR A 135 -5.74 4.72 1.29
N LEU A 136 -4.98 4.91 2.37
CA LEU A 136 -4.28 3.81 3.06
C LEU A 136 -5.28 2.84 3.69
N MET A 137 -6.30 3.35 4.39
CA MET A 137 -7.34 2.51 4.97
C MET A 137 -8.15 1.77 3.91
N MET A 138 -8.60 2.46 2.86
CA MET A 138 -9.38 1.85 1.78
C MET A 138 -8.57 0.80 1.02
N ALA A 139 -7.33 1.10 0.66
CA ALA A 139 -6.47 0.15 -0.05
C ALA A 139 -6.22 -1.13 0.76
N ARG A 140 -6.07 -1.00 2.08
CA ARG A 140 -5.93 -2.15 2.98
C ARG A 140 -7.25 -2.93 3.10
N ARG A 141 -8.35 -2.23 3.37
CA ARG A 141 -9.67 -2.83 3.63
C ARG A 141 -10.17 -3.62 2.43
N ASP A 142 -10.09 -3.02 1.25
CA ASP A 142 -10.69 -3.57 0.03
C ASP A 142 -9.67 -4.35 -0.81
N GLY A 143 -8.45 -4.55 -0.30
CA GLY A 143 -7.42 -5.33 -0.97
C GLY A 143 -7.03 -4.78 -2.34
N TRP A 144 -7.04 -3.45 -2.52
CA TRP A 144 -6.80 -2.85 -3.83
C TRP A 144 -5.41 -3.20 -4.36
N SER A 145 -5.37 -3.65 -5.62
CA SER A 145 -4.11 -3.65 -6.37
C SER A 145 -3.59 -2.21 -6.55
N ARG A 146 -2.31 -2.05 -6.85
CA ARG A 146 -1.73 -0.74 -7.17
C ARG A 146 -2.54 -0.02 -8.27
N ARG A 147 -2.96 -0.76 -9.31
CA ARG A 147 -3.74 -0.21 -10.43
C ARG A 147 -5.11 0.28 -9.97
N GLU A 148 -5.75 -0.44 -9.07
CA GLU A 148 -7.03 -0.03 -8.50
C GLU A 148 -6.87 1.22 -7.64
N LEU A 149 -5.86 1.27 -6.78
CA LEU A 149 -5.53 2.48 -6.01
C LEU A 149 -5.31 3.70 -6.93
N GLU A 150 -4.55 3.54 -8.03
CA GLU A 150 -4.35 4.61 -9.02
C GLU A 150 -5.66 5.03 -9.69
N ARG A 151 -6.56 4.08 -10.02
CA ARG A 151 -7.90 4.40 -10.54
C ARG A 151 -8.74 5.19 -9.54
N GLN A 152 -8.76 4.78 -8.27
CA GLN A 152 -9.55 5.46 -7.22
C GLN A 152 -9.01 6.86 -6.90
N LEU A 153 -7.69 7.07 -7.01
CA LEU A 153 -7.07 8.39 -6.94
C LEU A 153 -7.42 9.25 -8.17
N ALA A 154 -7.37 8.68 -9.38
CA ALA A 154 -7.74 9.41 -10.59
C ALA A 154 -9.22 9.83 -10.59
N GLY A 155 -10.08 9.01 -9.99
CA GLY A 155 -11.50 9.30 -9.81
C GLY A 155 -11.85 10.14 -8.58
N ALA A 156 -10.87 10.76 -7.90
CA ALA A 156 -11.10 11.64 -6.74
C ALA A 156 -12.08 11.05 -5.70
N LEU A 157 -11.91 9.76 -5.39
CA LEU A 157 -12.81 9.04 -4.49
C LEU A 157 -12.93 9.74 -3.12
N PHE A 158 -11.82 10.24 -2.57
CA PHE A 158 -11.81 10.94 -1.29
C PHE A 158 -12.76 12.15 -1.30
N GLU A 159 -12.65 13.01 -2.31
CA GLU A 159 -13.49 14.18 -2.49
C GLU A 159 -14.96 13.78 -2.66
N ARG A 160 -15.24 12.76 -3.48
CA ARG A 160 -16.60 12.27 -3.69
C ARG A 160 -17.24 11.77 -2.39
N VAL A 161 -16.51 11.00 -1.58
CA VAL A 161 -16.99 10.47 -0.30
C VAL A 161 -17.19 11.58 0.74
N ILE A 162 -16.33 12.61 0.75
CA ILE A 162 -16.48 13.75 1.65
C ILE A 162 -17.65 14.64 1.26
N MET A 163 -17.83 14.91 -0.04
CA MET A 163 -18.88 15.79 -0.54
C MET A 163 -20.26 15.12 -0.53
N ASN A 164 -20.31 13.82 -0.80
CA ASN A 164 -21.51 12.99 -0.77
C ASN A 164 -21.27 11.80 0.16
N PRO A 165 -21.26 12.00 1.50
CA PRO A 165 -21.17 10.89 2.42
C PRO A 165 -22.35 9.96 2.12
N PRO A 166 -22.14 8.63 2.00
CA PRO A 166 -23.24 7.71 1.77
C PRO A 166 -24.28 7.96 2.86
N GLN A 167 -25.47 8.41 2.47
CA GLN A 167 -26.60 8.46 3.40
C GLN A 167 -26.72 7.05 3.96
N ALA A 168 -26.76 6.95 5.29
CA ALA A 168 -26.71 5.69 6.03
C ALA A 168 -27.83 4.73 5.60
N SER A 169 -27.61 4.00 4.51
CA SER A 169 -28.40 2.83 4.13
C SER A 169 -27.75 1.65 4.80
N ALA A 170 -28.14 1.43 6.05
CA ALA A 170 -28.33 0.13 6.72
C ALA A 170 -27.37 -1.06 6.43
N ALA A 171 -26.09 -0.85 6.10
CA ALA A 171 -25.13 -1.94 5.93
C ALA A 171 -23.70 -1.63 6.43
N LEU A 172 -23.53 -0.59 7.24
CA LEU A 172 -22.25 -0.26 7.90
C LEU A 172 -22.40 -0.30 9.43
N THR A 173 -22.87 -1.43 9.95
CA THR A 173 -22.75 -1.74 11.38
C THR A 173 -21.63 -2.76 11.53
N GLY A 174 -20.41 -2.25 11.70
CA GLY A 174 -19.21 -3.09 11.81
C GLY A 174 -17.90 -2.32 11.81
N THR A 175 -17.78 -1.38 12.74
CA THR A 175 -16.49 -0.91 13.31
C THR A 175 -15.61 0.04 12.47
N SER A 176 -15.21 1.13 13.15
CA SER A 176 -14.33 2.24 12.76
C SER A 176 -14.92 3.28 11.79
N ALA A 177 -15.57 4.28 12.40
CA ALA A 177 -15.96 5.53 11.75
C ALA A 177 -14.75 6.21 11.07
N LEU A 178 -14.96 6.69 9.84
CA LEU A 178 -14.06 7.59 9.14
C LEU A 178 -13.68 8.77 10.07
N PRO A 179 -12.40 9.17 10.14
CA PRO A 179 -12.03 10.36 10.88
C PRO A 179 -12.71 11.56 10.23
N ARG A 180 -13.65 12.18 10.95
CA ARG A 180 -14.21 13.48 10.55
C ARG A 180 -13.06 14.46 10.41
N ALA A 181 -12.81 14.94 9.19
CA ALA A 181 -11.87 16.02 8.93
C ALA A 181 -12.26 17.22 9.81
N ARG A 182 -11.40 17.57 10.78
CA ARG A 182 -11.57 18.78 11.57
C ARG A 182 -11.27 19.97 10.66
N SER A 183 -12.31 20.69 10.26
CA SER A 183 -12.20 21.97 9.58
C SER A 183 -11.49 22.97 10.51
N HIS A 184 -10.25 23.31 10.20
CA HIS A 184 -9.58 24.49 10.75
C HIS A 184 -9.94 25.71 9.89
N ALA A 185 -11.16 26.21 10.08
CA ALA A 185 -11.51 27.58 9.72
C ALA A 185 -11.11 28.50 10.89
N LYS A 186 -10.12 29.38 10.66
CA LYS A 186 -9.86 30.52 11.55
C LYS A 186 -10.99 31.54 11.40
N PRO A 187 -11.51 32.13 12.49
CA PRO A 187 -12.19 33.42 12.41
C PRO A 187 -11.25 34.54 12.86
N THR A 188 -11.09 35.52 11.98
CA THR A 188 -10.48 36.82 12.23
C THR A 188 -11.51 37.75 12.88
N VAL A 189 -11.14 38.31 14.05
CA VAL A 189 -11.48 39.61 14.66
C VAL A 189 -12.95 39.92 15.01
N ILE A 190 -13.22 40.13 16.32
CA ILE A 190 -13.95 41.31 16.83
C ILE A 190 -13.28 41.80 18.13
N ARG A 191 -12.98 43.10 18.14
CA ARG A 191 -12.55 43.95 19.26
C ARG A 191 -13.76 44.32 20.10
N LEU A 192 -13.70 44.18 21.42
CA LEU A 192 -14.48 45.00 22.37
C LEU A 192 -13.89 44.88 23.79
N LEU A 193 -13.52 46.05 24.30
CA LEU A 193 -12.93 46.41 25.61
C LEU A 193 -11.48 45.96 25.84
#